data_AF-A0A0Q5N5I5-F1
#
_entry.id   AF-A0A0Q5N5I5-F1
#
_cell.length_a   1.000
_cell.length_b   1.000
_cell.length_c   1.000
_cell.angle_alpha   90.00
_cell.angle_beta   90.00
_cell.angle_gamma   90.00
#
_symmetry.space_group_name_H-M   'P 1'
#
loop_
_entity.id
_entity.type
_entity.pdbx_description
1 polymer ?
#
loop_
_entity_poly.entity_id
_entity_poly.type
_entity_poly.pdbx_seq_one_letter_code
_entity_poly.pdbx_strand_id
1 'polypeptide(L)'
;MTTRWAPAKRDTLRELANEIGHNYGRGRVIVAVDGPPGGSVATAGLADDLADALLESGLTAFRASVSAFSRRPEGAGRDAAPELDESVFRRVLIEPFRLGGSTGWVEAAYDAEADRPVESSWVTGPADAVLLVDGSDLSRAGLAGIWHYRVWVSADDDRPAARATASAVIDGTDPEHPRRRFDDAC
;
A
#
# COMPACT_ATOMS: atom_id res chain seq x y z
N MET A 1 24.24 -26.22 13.50
CA MET A 1 23.03 -25.38 13.60
C MET A 1 23.46 -23.95 13.34
N THR A 2 23.31 -23.49 12.10
CA THR A 2 23.60 -22.12 11.69
C THR A 2 22.40 -21.25 12.08
N THR A 3 22.53 -20.45 13.15
CA THR A 3 21.52 -19.46 13.52
C THR A 3 21.52 -18.36 12.45
N ARG A 4 20.62 -18.47 11.48
CA ARG A 4 20.36 -17.42 10.50
C ARG A 4 19.68 -16.28 11.27
N TRP A 5 20.44 -15.26 11.64
CA TRP A 5 19.93 -14.07 12.32
C TRP A 5 18.77 -13.47 11.51
N ALA A 6 17.65 -13.23 12.18
CA ALA A 6 16.48 -12.57 11.61
C ALA A 6 16.44 -11.14 12.15
N PRO A 7 16.38 -10.11 11.29
CA PRO A 7 16.17 -8.74 11.76
C PRO A 7 14.83 -8.66 12.51
N ALA A 8 14.78 -7.80 13.54
CA ALA A 8 13.52 -7.52 14.21
C ALA A 8 12.59 -6.78 13.23
N LYS A 9 11.28 -7.03 13.31
CA LYS A 9 10.24 -6.35 12.51
C LYS A 9 10.47 -4.85 12.36
N ARG A 10 10.74 -4.19 13.49
CA ARG A 10 10.99 -2.74 13.56
C ARG A 10 12.19 -2.29 12.73
N ASP A 11 13.23 -3.11 12.62
CA ASP A 11 14.43 -2.75 11.86
C ASP A 11 14.14 -2.80 10.36
N THR A 12 13.49 -3.86 9.86
CA THR A 12 13.05 -3.96 8.46
C THR A 12 12.16 -2.77 8.07
N LEU A 13 11.18 -2.42 8.91
CA LEU A 13 10.25 -1.33 8.64
C LEU A 13 10.94 0.04 8.69
N ARG A 14 11.86 0.25 9.64
CA ARG A 14 12.65 1.47 9.73
C ARG A 14 13.56 1.64 8.52
N GLU A 15 14.16 0.56 8.02
CA GLU A 15 14.96 0.58 6.79
C GLU A 15 14.12 1.03 5.59
N LEU A 16 12.91 0.50 5.42
CA LEU A 16 11.99 0.94 4.37
C LEU A 16 11.57 2.41 4.53
N ALA A 17 11.21 2.83 5.76
CA ALA A 17 10.82 4.21 6.05
C ALA A 17 11.96 5.20 5.73
N ASN A 18 13.19 4.87 6.14
CA ASN A 18 14.38 5.66 5.84
C ASN A 18 14.65 5.73 4.33
N GLU A 19 14.50 4.62 3.60
CA GLU A 19 14.68 4.58 2.16
C GLU A 19 13.64 5.47 1.44
N ILE A 20 12.37 5.35 1.81
CA ILE A 20 11.29 6.18 1.27
C ILE A 20 11.56 7.66 1.55
N GLY A 21 11.90 8.01 2.80
CA GLY A 21 12.21 9.39 3.19
C GLY A 21 13.45 9.96 2.50
N HIS A 22 14.47 9.13 2.28
CA HIS A 22 15.67 9.52 1.56
C HIS A 22 15.38 9.80 0.07
N ASN A 23 14.63 8.92 -0.58
CA ASN A 23 14.32 9.02 -2.00
C ASN A 23 13.28 10.11 -2.31
N TYR A 24 12.36 10.37 -1.38
CA TYR A 24 11.21 11.25 -1.58
C TYR A 24 11.01 12.25 -0.42
N GLY A 25 12.07 12.92 0.03
CA GLY A 25 12.01 13.88 1.15
C GLY A 25 11.31 15.23 0.86
N ARG A 26 10.61 15.36 -0.27
CA ARG A 26 9.90 16.59 -0.66
C ARG A 26 8.63 16.22 -1.40
N GLY A 27 7.54 16.93 -1.09
CA GLY A 27 6.27 16.77 -1.78
C GLY A 27 5.51 15.51 -1.36
N ARG A 28 4.33 15.33 -1.95
CA ARG A 28 3.42 14.23 -1.66
C ARG A 28 3.93 12.93 -2.28
N VAL A 29 4.07 11.89 -1.46
CA VAL A 29 4.56 10.58 -1.90
C VAL A 29 3.43 9.57 -1.82
N ILE A 30 3.28 8.75 -2.85
CA ILE A 30 2.30 7.64 -2.86
C ILE A 30 3.06 6.33 -2.96
N VAL A 31 2.89 5.48 -1.97
CA VAL A 31 3.56 4.20 -1.81
C VAL A 31 2.52 3.08 -1.95
N ALA A 32 2.78 2.13 -2.84
CA ALA A 32 1.97 0.93 -2.94
C ALA A 32 2.52 -0.17 -2.02
N VAL A 33 1.64 -0.86 -1.31
CA VAL A 33 1.94 -2.13 -0.64
C VAL A 33 1.07 -3.19 -1.31
N ASP A 34 1.68 -3.95 -2.20
CA ASP A 34 1.01 -4.88 -3.12
C ASP A 34 1.33 -6.31 -2.71
N GLY A 35 0.36 -7.21 -2.84
CA GLY A 35 0.54 -8.62 -2.51
C GLY A 35 -0.23 -9.54 -3.45
N PRO A 36 0.00 -10.86 -3.36
CA PRO A 36 -0.74 -11.83 -4.16
C PRO A 36 -2.24 -11.78 -3.84
N PRO A 37 -3.10 -12.17 -4.79
CA PRO A 37 -4.52 -12.37 -4.51
C PRO A 37 -4.73 -13.26 -3.27
N GLY A 38 -5.59 -12.84 -2.34
CA GLY A 38 -5.83 -13.55 -1.07
C GLY A 38 -4.82 -13.25 0.04
N GLY A 39 -3.73 -12.54 -0.23
CA GLY A 39 -2.73 -12.09 0.76
C GLY A 39 -3.08 -10.76 1.44
N SER A 40 -4.33 -10.32 1.38
CA SER A 40 -4.75 -8.96 1.78
C SER A 40 -4.45 -8.65 3.25
N VAL A 41 -4.59 -9.61 4.17
CA VAL A 41 -4.35 -9.39 5.60
C VAL A 41 -2.88 -9.10 5.90
N ALA A 42 -1.95 -9.90 5.35
CA ALA A 42 -0.51 -9.67 5.54
C ALA A 42 -0.06 -8.37 4.85
N THR A 43 -0.64 -8.07 3.69
CA THR A 43 -0.35 -6.85 2.93
C THR A 43 -0.81 -5.60 3.68
N ALA A 44 -2.05 -5.60 4.20
CA ALA A 44 -2.61 -4.52 4.99
C ALA A 44 -1.85 -4.34 6.32
N GLY A 45 -1.55 -5.44 7.03
CA GLY A 45 -0.78 -5.40 8.27
C GLY A 45 0.62 -4.79 8.09
N LEU A 46 1.34 -5.19 7.04
CA LEU A 46 2.64 -4.59 6.72
C LEU A 46 2.50 -3.10 6.38
N ALA A 47 1.44 -2.70 5.68
CA ALA A 47 1.20 -1.30 5.35
C ALA A 47 0.89 -0.45 6.59
N ASP A 48 0.15 -0.99 7.56
CA ASP A 48 -0.12 -0.34 8.84
C ASP A 48 1.17 -0.19 9.65
N ASP A 49 1.95 -1.26 9.78
CA ASP A 49 3.24 -1.25 10.47
C ASP A 49 4.25 -0.28 9.81
N LEU A 50 4.23 -0.16 8.48
CA LEU A 50 5.07 0.78 7.74
C LEU A 50 4.61 2.24 7.94
N ALA A 51 3.31 2.49 8.08
CA ALA A 51 2.81 3.82 8.43
C ALA A 51 3.32 4.26 9.80
N ASP A 52 3.27 3.38 10.79
CA ASP A 52 3.83 3.64 12.11
C ASP A 52 5.33 3.92 12.05
N ALA A 53 6.08 3.13 11.28
CA ALA A 53 7.52 3.35 11.11
C ALA A 53 7.86 4.68 10.40
N LEU A 54 7.07 5.11 9.42
CA LEU A 54 7.20 6.43 8.79
C LEU A 54 6.95 7.55 9.79
N LEU A 55 5.89 7.43 10.60
CA LEU A 55 5.58 8.39 11.66
C LEU A 55 6.70 8.48 12.70
N GLU A 56 7.22 7.35 13.16
CA GLU A 56 8.38 7.29 14.06
C GLU A 56 9.64 7.92 13.44
N SER A 57 9.75 7.91 12.11
CA SER A 57 10.85 8.52 11.36
C SER A 57 10.61 10.01 11.02
N GLY A 58 9.49 10.58 11.47
CA GLY A 58 9.15 12.00 11.31
C GLY A 58 8.36 12.33 10.04
N LEU A 59 7.87 11.34 9.29
CA LEU A 59 7.05 11.53 8.10
C LEU A 59 5.58 11.29 8.43
N THR A 60 4.70 12.25 8.13
CA THR A 60 3.25 12.04 8.29
C THR A 60 2.76 11.03 7.26
N ALA A 61 2.25 9.89 7.72
CA ALA A 61 1.70 8.83 6.88
C ALA A 61 0.17 8.76 6.98
N PHE A 62 -0.48 8.47 5.85
CA PHE A 62 -1.91 8.24 5.70
C PHE A 62 -2.14 6.86 5.08
N ARG A 63 -3.29 6.24 5.38
CA ARG A 63 -3.59 4.85 4.99
C ARG A 63 -4.87 4.77 4.20
N ALA A 64 -4.80 4.04 3.08
CA ALA A 64 -5.97 3.65 2.31
C ALA A 64 -5.80 2.22 1.81
N SER A 65 -6.90 1.49 1.68
CA SER A 65 -6.91 0.19 1.00
C SER A 65 -7.71 0.32 -0.29
N VAL A 66 -7.28 -0.33 -1.38
CA VAL A 66 -8.09 -0.38 -2.61
C VAL A 66 -9.47 -0.99 -2.37
N SER A 67 -9.59 -1.88 -1.38
CA SER A 67 -10.87 -2.48 -0.97
C SER A 67 -11.91 -1.43 -0.54
N ALA A 68 -11.47 -0.30 0.01
CA ALA A 68 -12.32 0.81 0.44
C ALA A 68 -12.90 1.64 -0.73
N PHE A 69 -12.55 1.28 -1.96
CA PHE A 69 -13.04 1.87 -3.21
C PHE A 69 -13.55 0.81 -4.18
N SER A 70 -13.60 -0.46 -3.74
CA SER A 70 -14.07 -1.56 -4.55
C SER A 70 -15.54 -1.82 -4.27
N ARG A 71 -16.33 -2.00 -5.33
CA ARG A 71 -17.76 -2.32 -5.25
C ARG A 71 -18.11 -3.46 -6.18
N ARG A 72 -19.16 -4.21 -5.87
CA ARG A 72 -19.68 -5.21 -6.81
C ARG A 72 -20.24 -4.51 -8.06
N PRO A 73 -20.01 -5.06 -9.27
CA PRO A 73 -20.62 -4.51 -10.48
C PRO A 73 -22.15 -4.50 -10.36
N GLU A 74 -22.77 -3.44 -10.88
CA GLU A 74 -24.23 -3.30 -10.83
C GLU A 74 -24.92 -4.43 -11.60
N GLY A 75 -25.89 -5.09 -10.95
CA GLY A 75 -26.60 -6.24 -11.52
C GLY A 75 -25.82 -7.56 -11.47
N ALA A 76 -24.59 -7.57 -10.92
CA ALA A 76 -23.89 -8.81 -10.65
C ALA A 76 -24.52 -9.58 -9.48
N GLY A 77 -24.38 -10.91 -9.50
CA GLY A 77 -24.83 -11.76 -8.41
C GLY A 77 -24.08 -11.47 -7.10
N ARG A 78 -24.65 -11.89 -5.97
CA ARG A 78 -24.06 -11.68 -4.62
C ARG A 78 -22.66 -12.26 -4.46
N ASP A 79 -22.33 -13.28 -5.24
CA ASP A 79 -21.03 -13.98 -5.21
C ASP A 79 -19.96 -13.30 -6.09
N ALA A 80 -20.32 -12.25 -6.83
CA ALA A 80 -19.35 -11.48 -7.59
C ALA A 80 -18.34 -10.79 -6.66
N ALA A 81 -17.06 -10.88 -7.02
CA ALA A 81 -16.01 -10.18 -6.32
C ALA A 81 -16.16 -8.66 -6.51
N PRO A 82 -15.93 -7.84 -5.47
CA PRO A 82 -15.83 -6.40 -5.63
C PRO A 82 -14.67 -6.03 -6.57
N GLU A 83 -14.91 -5.06 -7.44
CA GLU A 83 -13.91 -4.52 -8.36
C GLU A 83 -13.61 -3.07 -8.00
N LEU A 84 -12.35 -2.65 -8.16
CA LEU A 84 -11.94 -1.28 -7.86
C LEU A 84 -12.67 -0.31 -8.80
N ASP A 85 -13.43 0.62 -8.24
CA ASP A 85 -13.89 1.79 -8.98
C ASP A 85 -12.70 2.76 -9.14
N GLU A 86 -11.90 2.54 -10.20
CA GLU A 86 -10.70 3.33 -10.45
C GLU A 86 -10.99 4.82 -10.65
N SER A 87 -12.19 5.16 -11.15
CA SER A 87 -12.59 6.55 -11.34
C SER A 87 -12.80 7.23 -10.00
N VAL A 88 -13.52 6.60 -9.07
CA VAL A 88 -13.70 7.12 -7.70
C VAL A 88 -12.35 7.16 -6.98
N PHE A 89 -11.59 6.07 -6.99
CA PHE A 89 -10.27 5.99 -6.37
C PHE A 89 -9.34 7.12 -6.82
N ARG A 90 -9.25 7.39 -8.13
CA ARG A 90 -8.42 8.50 -8.62
C ARG A 90 -8.95 9.86 -8.17
N ARG A 91 -10.23 10.11 -8.40
CA ARG A 91 -10.85 11.42 -8.22
C ARG A 91 -10.88 11.90 -6.77
N VAL A 92 -11.10 10.99 -5.81
CA VAL A 92 -11.30 11.38 -4.40
C VAL A 92 -10.07 11.15 -3.52
N LEU A 93 -9.15 10.26 -3.91
CA LEU A 93 -7.94 9.97 -3.16
C LEU A 93 -6.69 10.46 -3.91
N ILE A 94 -6.38 9.88 -5.06
CA ILE A 94 -5.05 10.04 -5.69
C ILE A 94 -4.81 11.44 -6.23
N GLU A 95 -5.73 11.97 -7.04
CA GLU A 95 -5.62 13.29 -7.65
C GLU A 95 -5.56 14.41 -6.60
N PRO A 96 -6.48 14.49 -5.62
CA PRO A 96 -6.40 15.53 -4.60
C PRO A 96 -5.18 15.41 -3.70
N PHE A 97 -4.74 14.19 -3.35
CA PHE A 97 -3.52 13.99 -2.58
C PHE A 97 -2.29 14.53 -3.33
N ARG A 98 -2.18 14.26 -4.64
CA ARG A 98 -1.08 14.73 -5.49
C ARG A 98 -0.99 16.25 -5.60
N LEU A 99 -2.12 16.94 -5.62
CA LEU A 99 -2.15 18.40 -5.73
C LEU A 99 -1.44 19.09 -4.53
N GLY A 100 -1.45 18.47 -3.36
CA GLY A 100 -0.79 19.01 -2.17
C GLY A 100 -1.41 20.32 -1.66
N GLY A 101 -0.67 21.02 -0.79
CA GLY A 101 -1.21 22.20 -0.10
C GLY A 101 -2.37 21.82 0.82
N SER A 102 -3.46 22.61 0.79
CA SER A 102 -4.65 22.40 1.62
C SER A 102 -5.74 21.56 0.94
N THR A 103 -5.43 20.84 -0.14
CA THR A 103 -6.40 19.94 -0.78
C THR A 103 -6.78 18.81 0.17
N GLY A 104 -8.08 18.59 0.31
CA GLY A 104 -8.61 17.45 1.04
C GLY A 104 -8.77 16.24 0.14
N TRP A 105 -8.59 15.04 0.70
CA TRP A 105 -8.86 13.76 0.05
C TRP A 105 -9.66 12.84 0.96
N VAL A 106 -10.11 11.72 0.43
CA VAL A 106 -10.92 10.71 1.13
C VAL A 106 -10.18 9.38 1.14
N GLU A 107 -10.00 8.77 2.32
CA GLU A 107 -9.28 7.49 2.49
C GLU A 107 -10.18 6.25 2.27
N ALA A 108 -11.51 6.41 2.32
CA ALA A 108 -12.49 5.35 2.09
C ALA A 108 -13.81 5.90 1.53
N ALA A 109 -14.36 5.25 0.51
CA ALA A 109 -15.63 5.64 -0.12
C ALA A 109 -16.70 4.52 -0.08
N TYR A 110 -16.28 3.28 0.14
CA TYR A 110 -17.13 2.10 0.09
C TYR A 110 -16.69 1.05 1.11
N ASP A 111 -17.67 0.37 1.70
CA ASP A 111 -17.48 -0.79 2.57
C ASP A 111 -17.87 -2.02 1.74
N ALA A 112 -16.86 -2.74 1.26
CA ALA A 112 -17.05 -3.90 0.39
C ALA A 112 -17.68 -5.11 1.12
N GLU A 113 -17.51 -5.21 2.45
CA GLU A 113 -18.12 -6.28 3.24
C GLU A 113 -19.61 -6.01 3.47
N ALA A 114 -19.95 -4.79 3.88
CA ALA A 114 -21.34 -4.37 4.07
C ALA A 114 -22.06 -4.00 2.76
N ASP A 115 -21.33 -3.96 1.64
CA ASP A 115 -21.81 -3.63 0.30
C ASP A 115 -22.56 -2.30 0.23
N ARG A 116 -21.95 -1.25 0.81
CA ARG A 116 -22.58 0.08 0.88
C ARG A 116 -21.55 1.22 0.83
N PRO A 117 -21.94 2.40 0.33
CA PRO A 117 -21.13 3.60 0.44
C PRO A 117 -20.84 3.96 1.89
N VAL A 118 -19.66 4.51 2.13
CA VAL A 118 -19.25 5.09 3.42
C VAL A 118 -19.41 6.61 3.36
N GLU A 119 -19.78 7.23 4.48
CA GLU A 119 -19.80 8.68 4.59
C GLU A 119 -18.40 9.25 4.38
N SER A 120 -18.27 10.21 3.47
CA SER A 120 -16.96 10.75 3.11
C SER A 120 -16.38 11.60 4.24
N SER A 121 -15.30 11.11 4.84
CA SER A 121 -14.45 11.88 5.74
C SER A 121 -13.31 12.51 4.95
N TRP A 122 -13.33 13.84 4.80
CA TRP A 122 -12.29 14.58 4.11
C TRP A 122 -11.15 14.90 5.07
N VAL A 123 -9.94 14.48 4.74
CA VAL A 123 -8.72 14.74 5.50
C VAL A 123 -7.78 15.63 4.71
N THR A 124 -6.93 16.36 5.41
CA THR A 124 -5.83 17.14 4.84
C THR A 124 -4.54 16.78 5.56
N GLY A 125 -3.39 17.18 5.02
CA GLY A 125 -2.10 16.87 5.65
C GLY A 125 -0.99 17.83 5.22
N PRO A 126 0.24 17.64 5.71
CA PRO A 126 1.38 18.50 5.38
C PRO A 126 1.89 18.26 3.95
N ALA A 127 2.58 19.22 3.34
CA ALA A 127 2.97 19.16 1.92
C ALA A 127 3.90 17.98 1.53
N ASP A 128 4.49 17.31 2.52
CA ASP A 128 5.43 16.20 2.43
C ASP A 128 4.86 14.87 2.97
N ALA A 129 3.53 14.76 3.13
CA ALA A 129 2.96 13.51 3.64
C ALA A 129 3.11 12.34 2.65
N VAL A 130 3.09 11.14 3.22
CA VAL A 130 3.13 9.86 2.51
C VAL A 130 1.74 9.22 2.56
N LEU A 131 1.23 8.77 1.42
CA LEU A 131 0.03 7.95 1.33
C LEU A 131 0.43 6.50 1.04
N LEU A 132 0.12 5.60 1.97
CA LEU A 132 0.30 4.17 1.83
C LEU A 132 -1.00 3.52 1.36
N VAL A 133 -0.97 2.96 0.16
CA VAL A 133 -2.12 2.23 -0.43
C VAL A 133 -1.82 0.75 -0.47
N ASP A 134 -2.60 -0.04 0.27
CA ASP A 134 -2.52 -1.51 0.21
C ASP A 134 -3.52 -2.12 -0.78
N GLY A 135 -3.20 -3.30 -1.28
CA GLY A 135 -4.09 -4.05 -2.14
C GLY A 135 -3.44 -5.23 -2.84
N SER A 136 -4.16 -5.76 -3.82
CA SER A 136 -3.61 -6.69 -4.80
C SER A 136 -3.76 -6.13 -6.20
N ASP A 137 -2.88 -6.57 -7.09
CA ASP A 137 -2.82 -6.15 -8.49
C ASP A 137 -2.65 -4.62 -8.64
N LEU A 138 -1.76 -4.04 -7.83
CA LEU A 138 -1.41 -2.62 -7.94
C LEU A 138 -0.44 -2.33 -9.10
N SER A 139 0.12 -3.38 -9.71
CA SER A 139 0.95 -3.29 -10.92
C SER A 139 0.17 -3.08 -12.23
N ARG A 140 -1.16 -3.24 -12.21
CA ARG A 140 -1.98 -3.19 -13.42
C ARG A 140 -1.85 -1.86 -14.16
N ALA A 141 -2.05 -1.89 -15.47
CA ALA A 141 -1.81 -0.76 -16.36
C ALA A 141 -2.49 0.55 -15.92
N GLY A 142 -3.70 0.49 -15.37
CA GLY A 142 -4.38 1.67 -14.83
C GLY A 142 -3.64 2.31 -13.66
N LEU A 143 -3.02 1.53 -12.79
CA LEU A 143 -2.42 2.03 -11.54
C LEU A 143 -0.91 2.25 -11.63
N ALA A 144 -0.23 1.68 -12.64
CA ALA A 144 1.23 1.70 -12.76
C ALA A 144 1.86 3.12 -12.66
N GLY A 145 1.19 4.15 -13.18
CA GLY A 145 1.66 5.55 -13.12
C GLY A 145 1.36 6.30 -11.82
N ILE A 146 0.80 5.63 -10.81
CA ILE A 146 0.39 6.25 -9.55
C ILE A 146 1.54 6.32 -8.54
N TRP A 147 2.31 5.24 -8.48
CA TRP A 147 3.20 4.92 -7.36
C TRP A 147 4.58 5.55 -7.52
N HIS A 148 5.07 6.16 -6.45
CA HIS A 148 6.46 6.61 -6.36
C HIS A 148 7.34 5.43 -5.93
N TYR A 149 6.90 4.70 -4.91
CA TYR A 149 7.57 3.53 -4.37
C TYR A 149 6.60 2.35 -4.29
N ARG A 150 7.10 1.13 -4.50
CA ARG A 150 6.27 -0.08 -4.44
C ARG A 150 6.94 -1.15 -3.58
N VAL A 151 6.19 -1.63 -2.60
CA VAL A 151 6.54 -2.79 -1.78
C VAL A 151 5.72 -3.98 -2.28
N TRP A 152 6.37 -5.08 -2.62
CA TRP A 152 5.71 -6.35 -2.89
C TRP A 152 5.81 -7.25 -1.65
N VAL A 153 4.68 -7.69 -1.12
CA VAL A 153 4.58 -8.62 0.01
C VAL A 153 4.39 -10.02 -0.53
N SER A 154 5.39 -10.88 -0.34
CA SER A 154 5.40 -12.26 -0.81
C SER A 154 5.12 -13.22 0.34
N ALA A 155 4.32 -14.26 0.11
CA ALA A 155 4.14 -15.38 1.04
C ALA A 155 5.06 -16.58 0.69
N ASP A 156 5.63 -16.55 -0.50
CA ASP A 156 6.28 -17.65 -1.18
C ASP A 156 7.37 -17.12 -2.14
N ASP A 157 8.19 -18.01 -2.70
CA ASP A 157 9.27 -17.67 -3.64
C ASP A 157 8.79 -17.42 -5.07
N ASP A 158 7.47 -17.33 -5.29
CA ASP A 158 6.93 -17.00 -6.59
C ASP A 158 7.43 -15.62 -7.06
N ARG A 159 7.67 -15.52 -8.37
CA ARG A 159 8.19 -14.33 -9.04
C ARG A 159 7.18 -13.82 -10.07
N PRO A 160 6.01 -13.35 -9.63
CA PRO A 160 5.04 -12.77 -10.55
C PRO A 160 5.61 -11.49 -11.18
N ALA A 161 5.14 -11.12 -12.36
CA ALA A 161 5.55 -9.88 -13.04
C ALA A 161 5.38 -8.62 -12.16
N ALA A 162 4.39 -8.65 -11.25
CA ALA A 162 4.18 -7.60 -10.25
C ALA A 162 5.40 -7.39 -9.33
N ARG A 163 6.12 -8.46 -8.95
CA ARG A 163 7.35 -8.40 -8.15
C ARG A 163 8.49 -7.72 -8.89
N ALA A 164 8.62 -7.94 -10.19
CA ALA A 164 9.73 -7.41 -11.00
C ALA A 164 9.75 -5.87 -11.11
N THR A 165 8.63 -5.23 -10.75
CA THR A 165 8.46 -3.77 -10.78
C THR A 165 8.38 -3.15 -9.37
N ALA A 166 8.67 -3.94 -8.33
CA ALA A 166 8.72 -3.48 -6.95
C ALA A 166 10.09 -2.88 -6.61
N SER A 167 10.08 -1.84 -5.79
CA SER A 167 11.29 -1.22 -5.21
C SER A 167 11.84 -2.04 -4.05
N ALA A 168 10.96 -2.72 -3.30
CA ALA A 168 11.32 -3.66 -2.26
C ALA A 168 10.41 -4.89 -2.29
N VAL A 169 10.98 -6.04 -1.97
CA VAL A 169 10.27 -7.30 -1.78
C VAL A 169 10.37 -7.69 -0.32
N ILE A 170 9.23 -7.88 0.35
CA ILE A 170 9.14 -8.27 1.74
C ILE A 170 8.53 -9.66 1.83
N ASP A 171 9.22 -10.55 2.51
CA ASP A 171 8.68 -11.80 3.01
C ASP A 171 7.71 -11.49 4.14
N GLY A 172 6.42 -11.69 3.89
CA GLY A 172 5.33 -11.46 4.84
C GLY A 172 4.76 -12.74 5.46
N THR A 173 5.41 -13.90 5.27
CA THR A 173 4.90 -15.18 5.76
C THR A 173 4.82 -15.23 7.29
N ASP A 174 5.72 -14.52 7.98
CA ASP A 174 5.66 -14.26 9.42
C ASP A 174 5.50 -12.75 9.66
N PRO A 175 4.28 -12.26 9.98
CA PRO A 175 4.02 -10.84 10.23
C PRO A 175 4.82 -10.24 11.38
N GLU A 176 5.30 -11.07 12.32
CA GLU A 176 6.12 -10.62 13.45
C GLU A 176 7.61 -10.56 13.10
N HIS A 177 8.00 -11.13 11.96
CA HIS A 177 9.38 -11.12 11.47
C HIS A 177 9.44 -10.90 9.95
N PRO A 178 8.91 -9.78 9.43
CA PRO A 178 8.99 -9.48 8.01
C PRO A 178 10.44 -9.25 7.60
N ARG A 179 10.83 -9.79 6.44
CA ARG A 179 12.23 -9.72 5.97
C ARG A 179 12.30 -9.22 4.55
N ARG A 180 13.22 -8.29 4.30
CA ARG A 180 13.54 -7.91 2.93
C ARG A 180 14.22 -9.07 2.21
N ARG A 181 13.67 -9.40 1.04
CA ARG A 181 14.30 -10.32 0.09
C ARG A 181 15.05 -9.48 -0.92
N PHE A 182 16.37 -9.66 -0.97
CA PHE A 182 17.18 -9.17 -2.05
C PHE A 182 17.25 -10.29 -3.08
N ASP A 183 16.79 -10.01 -4.30
CA ASP A 183 17.07 -10.93 -5.39
C ASP A 183 18.58 -10.87 -5.64
N ASP A 184 19.26 -12.00 -5.48
CA ASP A 184 20.65 -12.18 -5.94
C ASP A 184 20.62 -12.11 -7.47
N ALA A 185 20.52 -10.89 -8.02
CA ALA A 185 20.71 -10.61 -9.42
C ALA A 185 22.20 -10.74 -9.72
N CYS A 186 22.63 -11.96 -10.01
CA CYS A 186 23.89 -12.24 -10.71
C CYS A 186 23.74 -11.96 -12.21
#